data_AF-A0A2W4I248-F1
#
_entry.id   AF-A0A2W4I248-F1
#
_cell.length_a   1.000
_cell.length_b   1.000
_cell.length_c   1.000
_cell.angle_alpha   90.00
_cell.angle_beta   90.00
_cell.angle_gamma   90.00
#
_symmetry.space_group_name_H-M   'P 1'
#
loop_
_entity.id
_entity.type
_entity.pdbx_description
1 polymer ?
#
loop_
_entity_poly.entity_id
_entity_poly.type
_entity_poly.pdbx_seq_one_letter_code
_entity_poly.pdbx_strand_id
1 'polypeptide(L)'
;MTFPFEQVSPALAPPRNETSERLYQDAREYGRFESPRSTTLAFEPQLQGFPKSDLLLASFEIPAAPAAGDRKSLTNAIEGLGAERRERFYNRMEAFETRARAERLSPEKIDATYRQISRLISTRTTNLTDEQRLNIAEQVMSMAADPTTIDQGVHDTCGAAVIEVRTYIRHPEKAIKLVADAALNAEVLTRNGVALPIDTTPHDTSKLEAPKSGQRSHASELFQVAAINLLINDGLGKKEGSLAYRQNDRRPETVNLGEMIVDFSVHPPREKKFEGLYVADVLRMNRLVTGEDEPELVLWKANTRGGKQYGKPFTNETEMESALLEAQKNGKLPAVIYVYSGNDPLWQDAPNNNDGGRGDGHYINVTNITPGKPTSVEIDSTWWRRADHLKSTGSSIKLSDLYLSSLPPKDAEAQLRQELAAAVRAGKPDAARQIALARQEWVNGKIDTNGLESSLRELLLYADMRWQTEKRAGKLNVDEQSRALTKAMEAVDRLPYANKVRMLETLKNKGIIDSTEYVSALVATSNEMTEQRMMMTFAGEHDPQAELGFRRAQDELSQRFGSLSPEVRRSVDEQLRRGQNADNTGFYASRAKERRERRKL
;
A
#
# COMPACT_ATOMS: atom_id res chain seq x y z
N MET A 1 -43.10 29.65 20.29
CA MET A 1 -43.06 29.80 18.82
C MET A 1 -42.82 28.42 18.23
N THR A 2 -43.90 27.78 17.80
CA THR A 2 -43.93 26.45 17.20
C THR A 2 -43.72 26.56 15.69
N PHE A 3 -42.70 25.90 15.16
CA PHE A 3 -42.47 25.78 13.72
C PHE A 3 -43.20 24.54 13.17
N PRO A 4 -43.84 24.63 11.99
CA PRO A 4 -44.54 23.49 11.41
C PRO A 4 -43.55 22.56 10.68
N PHE A 5 -43.71 21.26 10.90
CA PHE A 5 -43.14 20.19 10.07
C PHE A 5 -43.94 20.11 8.77
N GLU A 6 -43.30 20.39 7.64
CA GLU A 6 -43.87 20.11 6.31
C GLU A 6 -43.65 18.65 5.91
N GLN A 7 -44.69 18.12 5.26
CA GLN A 7 -44.87 16.75 4.81
C GLN A 7 -43.96 16.45 3.60
N VAL A 8 -43.23 15.33 3.66
CA VAL A 8 -42.52 14.77 2.51
C VAL A 8 -43.51 13.94 1.68
N SER A 9 -43.73 14.31 0.42
CA SER A 9 -44.48 13.51 -0.56
C SER A 9 -43.65 12.32 -1.10
N PRO A 10 -44.28 11.19 -1.49
CA PRO A 10 -43.60 10.02 -2.01
C PRO A 10 -43.69 9.96 -3.55
N ALA A 11 -42.56 9.94 -4.26
CA ALA A 11 -42.46 9.37 -5.60
C ALA A 11 -41.01 9.35 -6.09
N LEU A 12 -40.49 8.15 -6.42
CA LEU A 12 -39.93 7.79 -7.73
C LEU A 12 -39.22 6.43 -7.61
N ALA A 13 -39.85 5.39 -8.16
CA ALA A 13 -39.20 4.12 -8.43
C ALA A 13 -38.23 4.27 -9.62
N PRO A 14 -37.03 3.67 -9.59
CA PRO A 14 -36.11 3.73 -10.73
C PRO A 14 -36.53 2.77 -11.85
N PRO A 15 -36.19 3.09 -13.12
CA PRO A 15 -36.54 2.27 -14.28
C PRO A 15 -35.76 0.95 -14.30
N ARG A 16 -36.44 -0.14 -14.69
CA ARG A 16 -35.81 -1.42 -15.04
C ARG A 16 -35.07 -1.25 -16.37
N ASN A 17 -33.78 -1.62 -16.40
CA ASN A 17 -32.99 -1.61 -17.63
C ASN A 17 -32.64 -3.06 -18.02
N GLU A 18 -33.24 -3.53 -19.12
CA GLU A 18 -33.21 -4.91 -19.66
C GLU A 18 -31.87 -5.32 -20.31
N THR A 19 -30.78 -4.57 -20.08
CA THR A 19 -29.48 -4.81 -20.71
C THR A 19 -28.54 -5.73 -19.91
N SER A 20 -28.96 -6.18 -18.72
CA SER A 20 -28.14 -7.02 -17.83
C SER A 20 -28.35 -8.54 -18.01
N GLU A 21 -29.45 -8.98 -18.64
CA GLU A 21 -29.74 -10.41 -18.86
C GLU A 21 -29.03 -11.01 -20.08
N ARG A 22 -28.55 -10.19 -21.03
CA ARG A 22 -27.86 -10.68 -22.23
C ARG A 22 -26.38 -11.01 -22.03
N LEU A 23 -25.74 -10.49 -20.97
CA LEU A 23 -24.35 -10.80 -20.64
C LEU A 23 -24.19 -12.07 -19.77
N TYR A 24 -25.29 -12.70 -19.36
CA TYR A 24 -25.28 -13.87 -18.48
C TYR A 24 -25.46 -15.22 -19.19
N GLN A 25 -25.72 -15.24 -20.50
CA GLN A 25 -25.90 -16.49 -21.25
C GLN A 25 -24.61 -17.03 -21.92
N ASP A 26 -23.63 -16.17 -22.21
CA ASP A 26 -22.39 -16.60 -22.91
C ASP A 26 -21.36 -17.30 -22.00
N ALA A 27 -21.56 -17.30 -20.68
CA ALA A 27 -20.65 -17.94 -19.72
C ALA A 27 -20.96 -19.44 -19.47
N ARG A 28 -21.96 -20.03 -20.15
CA ARG A 28 -22.36 -21.44 -19.95
C ARG A 28 -21.70 -22.44 -20.89
N GLU A 29 -20.87 -22.01 -21.84
CA GLU A 29 -20.36 -22.89 -22.91
C GLU A 29 -18.97 -23.49 -22.70
N TYR A 30 -18.25 -23.17 -21.61
CA TYR A 30 -16.92 -23.75 -21.36
C TYR A 30 -16.89 -24.61 -20.09
N GLY A 31 -16.93 -25.93 -20.30
CA GLY A 31 -16.23 -26.90 -19.45
C GLY A 31 -17.04 -27.60 -18.37
N ARG A 32 -17.75 -28.68 -18.76
CA ARG A 32 -18.19 -29.74 -17.83
C ARG A 32 -16.97 -30.49 -17.29
N PHE A 33 -16.76 -30.47 -15.98
CA PHE A 33 -15.99 -31.48 -15.27
C PHE A 33 -16.85 -32.05 -14.15
N GLU A 34 -17.14 -33.34 -14.24
CA GLU A 34 -17.89 -34.08 -13.22
C GLU A 34 -17.03 -34.25 -11.96
N SER A 35 -17.57 -33.90 -10.80
CA SER A 35 -16.93 -34.12 -9.49
C SER A 35 -17.14 -35.58 -9.02
N PRO A 36 -16.14 -36.23 -8.40
CA PRO A 36 -16.38 -37.48 -7.70
C PRO A 36 -17.14 -37.23 -6.38
N ARG A 37 -18.11 -38.11 -6.11
CA ARG A 37 -18.95 -38.14 -4.91
C ARG A 37 -18.09 -38.30 -3.65
N SER A 38 -18.26 -37.38 -2.70
CA SER A 38 -17.69 -37.48 -1.35
C SER A 38 -18.68 -38.19 -0.41
N THR A 39 -18.29 -39.35 0.09
CA THR A 39 -18.95 -40.06 1.20
C THR A 39 -18.63 -39.38 2.53
N THR A 40 -19.67 -38.92 3.21
CA THR A 40 -19.62 -38.30 4.53
C THR A 40 -19.46 -39.37 5.61
N LEU A 41 -18.34 -39.37 6.33
CA LEU A 41 -18.18 -40.07 7.60
C LEU A 41 -18.26 -39.04 8.72
N ALA A 42 -19.30 -39.14 9.54
CA ALA A 42 -19.49 -38.31 10.72
C ALA A 42 -18.50 -38.72 11.81
N PHE A 43 -17.75 -37.76 12.33
CA PHE A 43 -16.96 -37.88 13.55
C PHE A 43 -17.43 -36.78 14.51
N GLU A 44 -18.14 -37.17 15.57
CA GLU A 44 -18.35 -36.35 16.76
C GLU A 44 -17.16 -36.54 17.69
N PRO A 45 -16.60 -35.47 18.28
CA PRO A 45 -15.88 -35.58 19.54
C PRO A 45 -16.64 -34.87 20.66
N GLN A 46 -17.04 -35.67 21.65
CA GLN A 46 -17.41 -35.20 22.97
C GLN A 46 -16.17 -34.60 23.67
N LEU A 47 -16.27 -33.35 24.13
CA LEU A 47 -15.31 -32.76 25.06
C LEU A 47 -16.04 -32.32 26.33
N GLN A 48 -15.85 -33.11 27.39
CA GLN A 48 -16.16 -32.75 28.77
C GLN A 48 -14.86 -32.42 29.52
N GLY A 49 -14.89 -31.31 30.27
CA GLY A 49 -14.14 -31.13 31.52
C GLY A 49 -12.74 -30.51 31.42
N PHE A 50 -12.63 -29.22 31.76
CA PHE A 50 -11.37 -28.64 32.26
C PHE A 50 -11.63 -27.85 33.55
N PRO A 51 -10.86 -28.06 34.63
CA PRO A 51 -10.93 -27.24 35.83
C PRO A 51 -10.15 -25.93 35.66
N LYS A 52 -10.60 -24.91 36.39
CA LYS A 52 -9.99 -23.59 36.50
C LYS A 52 -8.72 -23.61 37.36
N SER A 53 -7.87 -22.62 37.07
CA SER A 53 -6.78 -22.03 37.86
C SER A 53 -5.54 -22.88 38.13
N ASP A 54 -4.45 -22.59 37.40
CA ASP A 54 -3.12 -22.32 37.96
C ASP A 54 -2.29 -21.50 36.97
N LEU A 55 -2.17 -20.20 37.26
CA LEU A 55 -1.32 -19.25 36.53
C LEU A 55 0.09 -19.31 37.15
N LEU A 56 0.87 -20.31 36.74
CA LEU A 56 2.31 -20.36 36.99
C LEU A 56 3.03 -19.52 35.92
N LEU A 57 3.61 -18.41 36.34
CA LEU A 57 4.60 -17.65 35.58
C LEU A 57 5.84 -18.53 35.38
N ALA A 58 5.87 -19.29 34.28
CA ALA A 58 7.07 -19.96 33.83
C ALA A 58 8.11 -18.90 33.44
N SER A 59 9.21 -18.83 34.18
CA SER A 59 10.45 -18.19 33.76
C SER A 59 10.95 -18.89 32.49
N PHE A 60 10.76 -18.26 31.34
CA PHE A 60 11.23 -18.77 30.05
C PHE A 60 12.75 -18.55 29.93
N GLU A 61 13.49 -19.65 29.79
CA GLU A 61 14.89 -19.64 29.37
C GLU A 61 14.99 -19.01 27.97
N ILE A 62 15.85 -18.00 27.83
CA ILE A 62 16.18 -17.39 26.53
C ILE A 62 16.93 -18.46 25.73
N PRO A 63 16.50 -18.83 24.51
CA PRO A 63 17.20 -19.83 23.70
C PRO A 63 18.64 -19.36 23.42
N ALA A 64 19.59 -20.30 23.53
CA ALA A 64 21.01 -20.07 23.27
C ALA A 64 21.25 -19.49 21.86
N ALA A 65 22.30 -18.68 21.72
CA ALA A 65 22.67 -18.02 20.46
C ALA A 65 22.85 -19.03 19.30
N PRO A 66 22.53 -18.64 18.06
CA PRO A 66 22.69 -19.51 16.88
C PRO A 66 24.13 -19.99 16.67
N ALA A 67 24.28 -21.11 15.97
CA ALA A 67 25.57 -21.75 15.78
C ALA A 67 26.50 -20.83 14.97
N ALA A 68 27.60 -20.38 15.58
CA ALA A 68 28.44 -19.27 15.14
C ALA A 68 29.10 -19.36 13.73
N GLY A 69 28.84 -20.41 12.94
CA GLY A 69 29.51 -20.68 11.66
C GLY A 69 29.21 -19.65 10.57
N ASP A 70 27.93 -19.48 10.20
CA ASP A 70 27.57 -18.68 9.03
C ASP A 70 27.63 -17.16 9.31
N ARG A 71 27.34 -16.74 10.55
CA ARG A 71 27.58 -15.36 11.00
C ARG A 71 29.06 -14.99 10.86
N LYS A 72 29.98 -15.87 11.29
CA LYS A 72 31.43 -15.66 11.15
C LYS A 72 31.85 -15.63 9.68
N SER A 73 31.26 -16.49 8.84
CA SER A 73 31.50 -16.47 7.39
C SER A 73 31.10 -15.12 6.77
N LEU A 74 29.94 -14.57 7.13
CA LEU A 74 29.55 -13.23 6.69
C LEU A 74 30.51 -12.15 7.22
N THR A 75 30.87 -12.18 8.50
CA THR A 75 31.87 -11.28 9.08
C THR A 75 33.18 -11.30 8.28
N ASN A 76 33.73 -12.48 8.01
CA ASN A 76 34.95 -12.61 7.21
C ASN A 76 34.76 -12.05 5.79
N ALA A 77 33.60 -12.27 5.17
CA ALA A 77 33.30 -11.77 3.83
C ALA A 77 33.22 -10.23 3.78
N ILE A 78 32.79 -9.56 4.85
CA ILE A 78 32.70 -8.10 4.91
C ILE A 78 33.98 -7.40 5.36
N GLU A 79 34.98 -8.12 5.90
CA GLU A 79 36.26 -7.52 6.33
C GLU A 79 37.04 -6.85 5.19
N GLY A 80 36.88 -7.34 3.96
CA GLY A 80 37.48 -6.74 2.77
C GLY A 80 36.77 -5.48 2.27
N LEU A 81 35.65 -5.08 2.87
CA LEU A 81 34.87 -3.92 2.46
C LEU A 81 35.38 -2.63 3.12
N GLY A 82 35.07 -1.48 2.51
CA GLY A 82 35.33 -0.16 3.10
C GLY A 82 34.72 -0.04 4.50
N ALA A 83 35.37 0.71 5.39
CA ALA A 83 35.01 0.81 6.81
C ALA A 83 33.53 1.16 7.01
N GLU A 84 33.01 2.14 6.26
CA GLU A 84 31.63 2.60 6.36
C GLU A 84 30.61 1.51 5.97
N ARG A 85 30.83 0.82 4.84
CA ARG A 85 29.98 -0.29 4.38
C ARG A 85 29.98 -1.45 5.39
N ARG A 86 31.16 -1.78 5.92
CA ARG A 86 31.32 -2.80 6.95
C ARG A 86 30.58 -2.44 8.26
N GLU A 87 30.66 -1.19 8.71
CA GLU A 87 29.91 -0.70 9.86
C GLU A 87 28.39 -0.81 9.64
N ARG A 88 27.89 -0.41 8.46
CA ARG A 88 26.46 -0.60 8.11
C ARG A 88 26.04 -2.07 8.18
N PHE A 89 26.86 -2.99 7.70
CA PHE A 89 26.59 -4.42 7.81
C PHE A 89 26.49 -4.86 9.28
N TYR A 90 27.47 -4.48 10.12
CA TYR A 90 27.44 -4.85 11.54
C TYR A 90 26.18 -4.35 12.25
N ASN A 91 25.81 -3.08 12.04
CA ASN A 91 24.61 -2.49 12.64
C ASN A 91 23.33 -3.22 12.18
N ARG A 92 23.23 -3.56 10.90
CA ARG A 92 22.08 -4.31 10.36
C ARG A 92 22.05 -5.76 10.83
N MET A 93 23.20 -6.41 10.96
CA MET A 93 23.30 -7.77 11.52
C MET A 93 22.78 -7.78 12.96
N GLU A 94 23.19 -6.84 13.80
CA GLU A 94 22.73 -6.72 15.18
C GLU A 94 21.21 -6.43 15.26
N ALA A 95 20.71 -5.54 14.41
CA ALA A 95 19.28 -5.24 14.32
C ALA A 95 18.47 -6.47 13.89
N PHE A 96 18.95 -7.22 12.88
CA PHE A 96 18.34 -8.48 12.47
C PHE A 96 18.32 -9.50 13.61
N GLU A 97 19.43 -9.71 14.32
CA GLU A 97 19.47 -10.65 15.44
C GLU A 97 18.50 -10.25 16.57
N THR A 98 18.39 -8.96 16.83
CA THR A 98 17.48 -8.42 17.84
C THR A 98 16.02 -8.68 17.45
N ARG A 99 15.65 -8.39 16.20
CA ARG A 99 14.33 -8.70 15.64
C ARG A 99 14.06 -10.20 15.65
N ALA A 100 15.00 -11.00 15.15
CA ALA A 100 14.90 -12.45 15.07
C ALA A 100 14.64 -13.10 16.44
N ARG A 101 15.27 -12.59 17.51
CA ARG A 101 15.00 -13.00 18.90
C ARG A 101 13.58 -12.63 19.34
N ALA A 102 13.14 -11.39 19.06
CA ALA A 102 11.81 -10.92 19.41
C ALA A 102 10.70 -11.73 18.71
N GLU A 103 10.92 -12.09 17.45
CA GLU A 103 10.01 -12.88 16.61
C GLU A 103 10.21 -14.40 16.75
N ARG A 104 11.16 -14.83 17.57
CA ARG A 104 11.49 -16.25 17.85
C ARG A 104 11.83 -17.05 16.58
N LEU A 105 12.59 -16.45 15.67
CA LEU A 105 13.18 -17.19 14.55
C LEU A 105 14.14 -18.25 15.08
N SER A 106 14.14 -19.42 14.44
CA SER A 106 15.01 -20.51 14.83
C SER A 106 16.47 -20.18 14.49
N PRO A 107 17.44 -20.67 15.28
CA PRO A 107 18.86 -20.55 14.97
C PRO A 107 19.23 -20.90 13.53
N GLU A 108 18.64 -21.98 13.00
CA GLU A 108 18.92 -22.49 11.65
C GLU A 108 18.48 -21.50 10.58
N LYS A 109 17.37 -20.79 10.79
CA LYS A 109 16.92 -19.73 9.87
C LYS A 109 17.86 -18.53 9.90
N ILE A 110 18.33 -18.14 11.08
CA ILE A 110 19.30 -17.03 11.24
C ILE A 110 20.60 -17.38 10.51
N ASP A 111 21.14 -18.58 10.73
CA ASP A 111 22.37 -19.05 10.08
C ASP A 111 22.19 -19.15 8.57
N ALA A 112 21.09 -19.75 8.09
CA ALA A 112 20.78 -19.84 6.67
C ALA A 112 20.62 -18.46 6.00
N THR A 113 20.10 -17.47 6.73
CA THR A 113 20.01 -16.07 6.28
C THR A 113 21.42 -15.53 6.01
N TYR A 114 22.34 -15.63 6.97
CA TYR A 114 23.72 -15.19 6.79
C TYR A 114 24.45 -15.94 5.67
N ARG A 115 24.17 -17.23 5.50
CA ARG A 115 24.74 -18.02 4.41
C ARG A 115 24.38 -17.45 3.04
N GLN A 116 23.13 -17.06 2.82
CA GLN A 116 22.72 -16.49 1.52
C GLN A 116 23.34 -15.10 1.28
N ILE A 117 23.49 -14.28 2.32
CA ILE A 117 24.14 -12.97 2.20
C ILE A 117 25.65 -13.15 1.92
N SER A 118 26.31 -14.06 2.64
CA SER A 118 27.72 -14.39 2.38
C SER A 118 27.93 -14.90 0.95
N ARG A 119 27.02 -15.76 0.47
CA ARG A 119 27.01 -16.22 -0.93
C ARG A 119 26.91 -15.06 -1.92
N LEU A 120 26.02 -14.08 -1.69
CA LEU A 120 25.94 -12.87 -2.51
C LEU A 120 27.27 -12.12 -2.54
N ILE A 121 27.94 -11.94 -1.41
CA ILE A 121 29.20 -11.18 -1.35
C ILE A 121 30.33 -11.93 -2.07
N SER A 122 30.48 -13.22 -1.78
CA SER A 122 31.65 -14.02 -2.18
C SER A 122 31.57 -14.61 -3.59
N THR A 123 30.37 -14.77 -4.17
CA THR A 123 30.20 -15.41 -5.48
C THR A 123 30.36 -14.40 -6.61
N ARG A 124 31.38 -14.56 -7.45
CA ARG A 124 31.52 -13.78 -8.68
C ARG A 124 30.51 -14.25 -9.73
N THR A 125 29.98 -13.30 -10.50
CA THR A 125 29.05 -13.55 -11.61
C THR A 125 29.31 -12.54 -12.72
N THR A 126 28.92 -12.86 -13.95
CA THR A 126 28.94 -11.95 -15.10
C THR A 126 27.63 -11.16 -15.25
N ASN A 127 26.60 -11.52 -14.49
CA ASN A 127 25.27 -10.92 -14.59
C ASN A 127 25.16 -9.57 -13.85
N LEU A 128 26.10 -9.30 -12.95
CA LEU A 128 26.16 -8.10 -12.12
C LEU A 128 27.61 -7.64 -11.96
N THR A 129 27.81 -6.33 -11.83
CA THR A 129 29.08 -5.81 -11.32
C THR A 129 29.28 -6.18 -9.85
N ASP A 130 30.53 -6.19 -9.38
CA ASP A 130 30.83 -6.42 -7.96
C ASP A 130 30.10 -5.39 -7.07
N GLU A 131 30.03 -4.13 -7.49
CA GLU A 131 29.37 -3.07 -6.72
C GLU A 131 27.85 -3.26 -6.64
N GLN A 132 27.17 -3.60 -7.75
CA GLN A 132 25.75 -3.93 -7.72
C GLN A 132 25.47 -5.13 -6.80
N ARG A 133 26.32 -6.16 -6.84
CA ARG A 133 26.19 -7.35 -6.00
C ARG A 133 26.33 -6.99 -4.51
N LEU A 134 27.29 -6.14 -4.16
CA LEU A 134 27.47 -5.65 -2.80
C LEU A 134 26.31 -4.76 -2.34
N ASN A 135 25.76 -3.93 -3.22
CA ASN A 135 24.57 -3.12 -2.93
C ASN A 135 23.34 -3.99 -2.68
N ILE A 136 23.12 -5.03 -3.48
CA ILE A 136 22.04 -6.02 -3.23
C ILE A 136 22.25 -6.70 -1.88
N ALA A 137 23.48 -7.12 -1.56
CA ALA A 137 23.80 -7.75 -0.27
C ALA A 137 23.51 -6.81 0.93
N GLU A 138 23.83 -5.52 0.81
CA GLU A 138 23.47 -4.51 1.80
C GLU A 138 21.96 -4.33 1.93
N GLN A 139 21.25 -4.26 0.81
CA GLN A 139 19.80 -4.08 0.77
C GLN A 139 19.07 -5.24 1.44
N VAL A 140 19.40 -6.49 1.09
CA VAL A 140 18.78 -7.68 1.71
C VAL A 140 19.08 -7.80 3.20
N MET A 141 20.28 -7.39 3.65
CA MET A 141 20.60 -7.33 5.07
C MET A 141 19.79 -6.24 5.78
N SER A 142 19.57 -5.10 5.12
CA SER A 142 18.73 -4.02 5.63
C SER A 142 17.27 -4.45 5.76
N MET A 143 16.72 -5.11 4.75
CA MET A 143 15.33 -5.61 4.76
C MET A 143 15.14 -6.76 5.75
N ALA A 144 16.17 -7.59 5.95
CA ALA A 144 16.18 -8.57 7.04
C ALA A 144 16.28 -7.89 8.41
N ALA A 145 16.91 -6.72 8.54
CA ALA A 145 16.92 -5.99 9.80
C ALA A 145 15.56 -5.31 10.08
N ASP A 146 14.96 -4.72 9.06
CA ASP A 146 13.70 -3.97 9.13
C ASP A 146 12.82 -4.23 7.88
N PRO A 147 11.95 -5.26 7.92
CA PRO A 147 11.12 -5.63 6.78
C PRO A 147 10.10 -4.56 6.36
N THR A 148 9.77 -3.58 7.21
CA THR A 148 8.82 -2.50 6.85
C THR A 148 9.46 -1.44 5.95
N THR A 149 10.71 -1.65 5.51
CA THR A 149 11.39 -0.81 4.52
C THR A 149 11.17 -1.27 3.08
N ILE A 150 10.35 -2.30 2.89
CA ILE A 150 10.09 -2.93 1.59
C ILE A 150 8.90 -2.26 0.92
N ASP A 151 9.17 -1.56 -0.17
CA ASP A 151 8.17 -0.85 -0.95
C ASP A 151 7.99 -1.49 -2.34
N GLN A 152 6.77 -1.43 -2.87
CA GLN A 152 6.49 -1.82 -4.27
C GLN A 152 6.97 -0.76 -5.27
N GLY A 153 7.25 0.45 -4.80
CA GLY A 153 7.49 1.61 -5.65
C GLY A 153 6.22 2.05 -6.38
N VAL A 154 6.36 2.43 -7.65
CA VAL A 154 5.26 2.90 -8.51
C VAL A 154 4.68 1.78 -9.38
N HIS A 155 4.79 0.52 -8.95
CA HIS A 155 4.47 -0.65 -9.75
C HIS A 155 3.23 -1.39 -9.22
N ASP A 156 2.51 -2.10 -10.08
CA ASP A 156 1.31 -2.91 -9.77
C ASP A 156 1.66 -4.23 -9.03
N THR A 157 2.81 -4.27 -8.34
CA THR A 157 3.36 -5.45 -7.64
C THR A 157 2.98 -5.53 -6.15
N CYS A 158 1.97 -4.78 -5.68
CA CYS A 158 1.56 -4.74 -4.26
C CYS A 158 1.39 -6.14 -3.63
N GLY A 159 0.78 -7.08 -4.34
CA GLY A 159 0.62 -8.46 -3.86
C GLY A 159 1.94 -9.23 -3.69
N ALA A 160 2.95 -8.94 -4.52
CA ALA A 160 4.29 -9.54 -4.37
C ALA A 160 5.07 -8.86 -3.24
N ALA A 161 4.92 -7.54 -3.09
CA ALA A 161 5.57 -6.77 -2.04
C ALA A 161 5.09 -7.18 -0.63
N VAL A 162 3.79 -7.41 -0.42
CA VAL A 162 3.32 -7.91 0.89
C VAL A 162 3.83 -9.31 1.21
N ILE A 163 4.02 -10.17 0.19
CA ILE A 163 4.65 -11.48 0.35
C ILE A 163 6.14 -11.33 0.64
N GLU A 164 6.82 -10.35 0.05
CA GLU A 164 8.22 -10.03 0.35
C GLU A 164 8.40 -9.68 1.83
N VAL A 165 7.66 -8.68 2.32
CA VAL A 165 7.61 -8.27 3.74
C VAL A 165 7.40 -9.47 4.65
N ARG A 166 6.34 -10.25 4.40
CA ARG A 166 6.03 -11.43 5.23
C ARG A 166 7.15 -12.46 5.18
N THR A 167 7.75 -12.68 4.01
CA THR A 167 8.82 -13.66 3.85
C THR A 167 10.06 -13.20 4.61
N TYR A 168 10.44 -11.92 4.59
CA TYR A 168 11.53 -11.41 5.42
C TYR A 168 11.26 -11.50 6.93
N ILE A 169 9.99 -11.37 7.33
CA ILE A 169 9.59 -11.55 8.72
C ILE A 169 9.73 -13.01 9.15
N ARG A 170 9.13 -13.95 8.39
CA ARG A 170 8.98 -15.34 8.84
C ARG A 170 10.01 -16.33 8.31
N HIS A 171 10.56 -16.07 7.13
CA HIS A 171 11.48 -16.93 6.37
C HIS A 171 12.56 -16.11 5.65
N PRO A 172 13.32 -15.24 6.35
CA PRO A 172 14.30 -14.37 5.71
C PRO A 172 15.30 -15.15 4.85
N GLU A 173 15.65 -16.38 5.24
CA GLU A 173 16.53 -17.25 4.48
C GLU A 173 15.98 -17.59 3.08
N LYS A 174 14.65 -17.70 2.93
CA LYS A 174 14.00 -18.01 1.65
C LYS A 174 13.88 -16.77 0.78
N ALA A 175 13.57 -15.60 1.37
CA ALA A 175 13.54 -14.34 0.64
C ALA A 175 14.92 -14.01 0.05
N ILE A 176 15.97 -14.06 0.88
CA ILE A 176 17.32 -13.75 0.44
C ILE A 176 17.82 -14.81 -0.55
N LYS A 177 17.47 -16.09 -0.37
CA LYS A 177 17.80 -17.12 -1.36
C LYS A 177 17.21 -16.79 -2.74
N LEU A 178 15.94 -16.39 -2.81
CA LEU A 178 15.28 -16.06 -4.07
C LEU A 178 15.99 -14.88 -4.77
N VAL A 179 16.30 -13.82 -4.02
CA VAL A 179 17.08 -12.68 -4.53
C VAL A 179 18.48 -13.10 -4.98
N ALA A 180 19.16 -13.94 -4.19
CA ALA A 180 20.51 -14.42 -4.51
C ALA A 180 20.54 -15.30 -5.76
N ASP A 181 19.55 -16.18 -5.95
CA ASP A 181 19.44 -16.99 -7.16
C ASP A 181 19.21 -16.10 -8.39
N ALA A 182 18.24 -15.19 -8.31
CA ALA A 182 17.96 -14.23 -9.37
C ALA A 182 19.18 -13.36 -9.72
N ALA A 183 19.84 -12.78 -8.72
CA ALA A 183 21.00 -11.90 -8.89
C ALA A 183 22.22 -12.63 -9.47
N LEU A 184 22.55 -13.81 -8.95
CA LEU A 184 23.78 -14.50 -9.29
C LEU A 184 23.65 -15.28 -10.60
N ASN A 185 22.49 -15.89 -10.84
CA ASN A 185 22.28 -16.79 -11.97
C ASN A 185 21.53 -16.13 -13.13
N ALA A 186 20.92 -14.95 -12.93
CA ALA A 186 19.94 -14.36 -13.87
C ALA A 186 18.77 -15.30 -14.18
N GLU A 187 18.46 -16.21 -13.25
CA GLU A 187 17.36 -17.15 -13.34
C GLU A 187 16.92 -17.61 -11.95
N VAL A 188 15.67 -18.07 -11.86
CA VAL A 188 15.14 -18.79 -10.69
C VAL A 188 14.56 -20.12 -11.11
N LEU A 189 14.69 -21.13 -10.25
CA LEU A 189 14.17 -22.46 -10.52
C LEU A 189 12.74 -22.60 -9.99
N THR A 190 11.85 -23.10 -10.83
CA THR A 190 10.53 -23.56 -10.37
C THR A 190 10.68 -24.86 -9.57
N ARG A 191 9.59 -25.30 -8.95
CA ARG A 191 9.59 -26.53 -8.12
C ARG A 191 9.94 -27.80 -8.89
N ASN A 192 9.72 -27.84 -10.21
CA ASN A 192 10.09 -28.98 -11.03
C ASN A 192 11.47 -28.81 -11.71
N GLY A 193 12.22 -27.77 -11.34
CA GLY A 193 13.58 -27.52 -11.83
C GLY A 193 13.65 -26.77 -13.16
N VAL A 194 12.55 -26.21 -13.67
CA VAL A 194 12.60 -25.34 -14.85
C VAL A 194 13.22 -24.00 -14.47
N ALA A 195 14.24 -23.58 -15.22
CA ALA A 195 14.85 -22.27 -15.06
C ALA A 195 14.00 -21.19 -15.73
N LEU A 196 13.67 -20.15 -14.97
CA LEU A 196 12.96 -18.96 -15.44
C LEU A 196 13.95 -17.79 -15.50
N PRO A 197 14.16 -17.17 -16.66
CA PRO A 197 15.11 -16.06 -16.79
C PRO A 197 14.62 -14.83 -16.01
N ILE A 198 15.56 -14.13 -15.38
CA ILE A 198 15.35 -12.88 -14.66
C ILE A 198 16.27 -11.80 -15.24
N ASP A 199 15.70 -10.64 -15.55
CA ASP A 199 16.50 -9.47 -15.89
C ASP A 199 17.12 -8.90 -14.60
N THR A 200 18.45 -8.84 -14.56
CA THR A 200 19.23 -8.32 -13.43
C THR A 200 19.53 -6.83 -13.55
N THR A 201 18.99 -6.17 -14.59
CA THR A 201 19.12 -4.73 -14.77
C THR A 201 18.11 -4.02 -13.87
N PRO A 202 18.53 -3.12 -12.97
CA PRO A 202 17.59 -2.37 -12.15
C PRO A 202 16.82 -1.35 -12.99
N HIS A 203 15.53 -1.20 -12.72
CA HIS A 203 14.64 -0.26 -13.41
C HIS A 203 14.19 0.89 -12.52
N ASP A 204 13.87 2.05 -13.12
CA ASP A 204 13.32 3.22 -12.43
C ASP A 204 14.03 3.58 -11.12
N THR A 205 13.31 3.52 -9.98
CA THR A 205 13.84 3.86 -8.65
C THR A 205 14.77 2.80 -8.07
N SER A 206 14.73 1.57 -8.61
CA SER A 206 15.60 0.46 -8.19
C SER A 206 17.06 0.62 -8.64
N LYS A 207 17.34 1.64 -9.47
CA LYS A 207 18.71 2.05 -9.82
C LYS A 207 19.44 2.76 -8.67
N LEU A 208 18.72 3.17 -7.62
CA LEU A 208 19.29 3.90 -6.50
C LEU A 208 19.96 2.93 -5.51
N GLU A 209 21.15 3.30 -5.03
CA GLU A 209 21.90 2.49 -4.06
C GLU A 209 21.16 2.36 -2.72
N ALA A 210 20.62 3.49 -2.25
CA ALA A 210 19.81 3.61 -1.04
C ALA A 210 18.45 4.23 -1.41
N PRO A 211 17.46 3.41 -1.84
CA PRO A 211 16.12 3.92 -2.14
C PRO A 211 15.53 4.59 -0.89
N LYS A 212 14.82 5.70 -1.12
CA LYS A 212 14.04 6.36 -0.09
C LYS A 212 12.74 5.60 0.13
N SER A 213 12.06 5.90 1.22
CA SER A 213 10.67 5.48 1.44
C SER A 213 9.80 5.75 0.21
N GLY A 214 9.06 4.73 -0.22
CA GLY A 214 8.25 4.67 -1.43
C GLY A 214 8.99 4.42 -2.72
N GLN A 215 10.29 4.10 -2.64
CA GLN A 215 11.10 3.68 -3.77
C GLN A 215 11.46 2.21 -3.59
N ARG A 216 11.38 1.45 -4.68
CA ARG A 216 11.69 0.02 -4.63
C ARG A 216 13.19 -0.19 -4.77
N SER A 217 13.78 -1.01 -3.90
CA SER A 217 15.18 -1.41 -3.99
C SER A 217 15.45 -2.36 -5.16
N HIS A 218 16.71 -2.48 -5.60
CA HIS A 218 17.08 -3.48 -6.60
C HIS A 218 16.82 -4.91 -6.10
N ALA A 219 17.13 -5.17 -4.83
CA ALA A 219 16.82 -6.45 -4.20
C ALA A 219 15.31 -6.76 -4.20
N SER A 220 14.46 -5.76 -3.95
CA SER A 220 12.99 -5.93 -3.98
C SER A 220 12.46 -6.10 -5.40
N GLU A 221 13.02 -5.41 -6.39
CA GLU A 221 12.71 -5.68 -7.80
C GLU A 221 12.99 -7.15 -8.16
N LEU A 222 14.20 -7.64 -7.82
CA LEU A 222 14.58 -9.04 -8.08
C LEU A 222 13.63 -10.02 -7.38
N PHE A 223 13.28 -9.77 -6.11
CA PHE A 223 12.34 -10.61 -5.39
C PHE A 223 10.96 -10.63 -6.07
N GLN A 224 10.38 -9.46 -6.32
CA GLN A 224 9.01 -9.32 -6.82
C GLN A 224 8.88 -9.87 -8.25
N VAL A 225 9.84 -9.57 -9.13
CA VAL A 225 9.90 -10.13 -10.49
C VAL A 225 10.02 -11.66 -10.44
N ALA A 226 10.92 -12.18 -9.61
CA ALA A 226 11.09 -13.62 -9.47
C ALA A 226 9.84 -14.32 -8.92
N ALA A 227 9.21 -13.76 -7.89
CA ALA A 227 8.02 -14.31 -7.28
C ALA A 227 6.82 -14.34 -8.25
N ILE A 228 6.63 -13.28 -9.05
CA ILE A 228 5.61 -13.24 -10.11
C ILE A 228 5.94 -14.26 -11.20
N ASN A 229 7.22 -14.37 -11.62
CA ASN A 229 7.63 -15.34 -12.64
C ASN A 229 7.39 -16.79 -12.20
N LEU A 230 7.69 -17.12 -10.95
CA LEU A 230 7.35 -18.42 -10.36
C LEU A 230 5.84 -18.68 -10.42
N LEU A 231 5.03 -17.67 -10.07
CA LEU A 231 3.57 -17.78 -10.05
C LEU A 231 2.97 -18.02 -11.44
N ILE A 232 3.29 -17.18 -12.43
CA ILE A 232 2.65 -17.26 -13.76
C ILE A 232 3.06 -18.54 -14.52
N ASN A 233 4.20 -19.13 -14.15
CA ASN A 233 4.67 -20.39 -14.71
C ASN A 233 4.23 -21.62 -13.91
N ASP A 234 3.66 -21.44 -12.71
CA ASP A 234 3.22 -22.58 -11.89
C ASP A 234 2.07 -23.33 -12.59
N GLY A 235 2.24 -24.65 -12.77
CA GLY A 235 1.24 -25.55 -13.34
C GLY A 235 1.09 -25.53 -14.87
N LEU A 236 1.96 -24.84 -15.61
CA LEU A 236 1.89 -24.78 -17.09
C LEU A 236 2.47 -26.00 -17.83
N GLY A 237 3.05 -26.98 -17.14
CA GLY A 237 3.57 -28.21 -17.76
C GLY A 237 4.61 -27.91 -18.85
N LYS A 238 4.50 -28.51 -20.04
CA LYS A 238 5.46 -28.30 -21.16
C LYS A 238 5.55 -26.84 -21.70
N LYS A 239 4.72 -25.92 -21.20
CA LYS A 239 4.79 -24.47 -21.50
C LYS A 239 5.45 -23.65 -20.39
N GLU A 240 5.94 -24.30 -19.33
CA GLU A 240 6.67 -23.65 -18.25
C GLU A 240 7.96 -23.02 -18.79
N GLY A 241 8.21 -21.77 -18.40
CA GLY A 241 9.30 -20.94 -18.94
C GLY A 241 8.95 -20.15 -20.19
N SER A 242 7.75 -20.33 -20.77
CA SER A 242 7.33 -19.53 -21.93
C SER A 242 6.73 -18.18 -21.55
N LEU A 243 6.36 -17.96 -20.29
CA LEU A 243 5.87 -16.67 -19.82
C LEU A 243 6.94 -15.98 -18.97
N ALA A 244 7.15 -14.68 -19.19
CA ALA A 244 7.97 -13.86 -18.31
C ALA A 244 7.24 -12.56 -17.99
N TYR A 245 7.01 -12.33 -16.70
CA TYR A 245 6.84 -11.00 -16.18
C TYR A 245 8.15 -10.24 -16.33
N ARG A 246 8.05 -9.06 -16.95
CA ARG A 246 9.15 -8.13 -17.14
C ARG A 246 8.74 -6.76 -16.65
N GLN A 247 9.73 -6.08 -16.13
CA GLN A 247 9.67 -4.65 -15.94
C GLN A 247 10.68 -3.99 -16.86
N ASN A 248 10.29 -2.88 -17.45
CA ASN A 248 11.18 -2.00 -18.19
C ASN A 248 11.11 -0.60 -17.56
N ASP A 249 12.05 0.28 -17.94
CA ASP A 249 11.92 1.70 -17.61
C ASP A 249 10.59 2.27 -18.13
N ARG A 250 9.94 3.12 -17.34
CA ARG A 250 8.69 3.79 -17.74
C ARG A 250 8.87 4.49 -19.08
N ARG A 251 7.97 4.19 -20.02
CA ARG A 251 7.93 4.83 -21.33
C ARG A 251 6.95 6.00 -21.30
N PRO A 252 7.41 7.24 -21.56
CA PRO A 252 6.57 8.43 -21.54
C PRO A 252 5.29 8.37 -22.34
N GLU A 253 5.35 7.68 -23.46
CA GLU A 253 4.29 7.58 -24.43
C GLU A 253 3.22 6.55 -24.05
N THR A 254 3.42 5.79 -22.97
CA THR A 254 2.49 4.74 -22.53
C THR A 254 2.03 4.96 -21.10
N VAL A 255 0.74 4.73 -20.84
CA VAL A 255 0.19 4.59 -19.48
C VAL A 255 0.70 3.32 -18.77
N ASN A 256 1.64 2.58 -19.39
CA ASN A 256 2.21 1.39 -18.80
C ASN A 256 3.40 1.78 -17.92
N LEU A 257 3.38 1.34 -16.67
CA LEU A 257 4.44 1.52 -15.66
C LEU A 257 5.69 0.66 -15.94
N GLY A 258 5.85 0.22 -17.19
CA GLY A 258 6.91 -0.67 -17.63
C GLY A 258 6.61 -2.16 -17.44
N GLU A 259 5.46 -2.51 -16.84
CA GLU A 259 5.11 -3.86 -16.40
C GLU A 259 4.35 -4.63 -17.48
N MET A 260 4.81 -5.83 -17.79
CA MET A 260 4.20 -6.68 -18.82
C MET A 260 4.45 -8.16 -18.58
N ILE A 261 3.54 -8.99 -19.08
CA ILE A 261 3.76 -10.43 -19.28
C ILE A 261 4.10 -10.64 -20.75
N VAL A 262 5.24 -11.26 -21.01
CA VAL A 262 5.70 -11.63 -22.36
C VAL A 262 5.53 -13.13 -22.55
N ASP A 263 4.80 -13.53 -23.59
CA ASP A 263 4.61 -14.91 -24.01
C ASP A 263 5.58 -15.25 -25.17
N PHE A 264 6.61 -16.02 -24.84
CA PHE A 264 7.62 -16.58 -25.74
C PHE A 264 7.19 -17.88 -26.43
N SER A 265 5.99 -18.41 -26.14
CA SER A 265 5.49 -19.60 -26.85
C SER A 265 5.05 -19.32 -28.29
N VAL A 266 4.99 -18.04 -28.68
CA VAL A 266 4.63 -17.56 -30.01
C VAL A 266 5.77 -16.73 -30.63
N HIS A 267 5.84 -16.70 -31.97
CA HIS A 267 6.82 -15.90 -32.70
C HIS A 267 6.11 -14.94 -33.68
N PRO A 268 6.29 -13.60 -33.54
CA PRO A 268 7.08 -12.92 -32.51
C PRO A 268 6.44 -13.06 -31.10
N PRO A 269 7.22 -12.86 -30.01
CA PRO A 269 6.70 -12.89 -28.65
C PRO A 269 5.54 -11.91 -28.48
N ARG A 270 4.54 -12.29 -27.68
CA ARG A 270 3.35 -11.47 -27.43
C ARG A 270 3.43 -10.80 -26.07
N GLU A 271 3.27 -9.49 -26.03
CA GLU A 271 3.21 -8.72 -24.79
C GLU A 271 1.75 -8.53 -24.35
N LYS A 272 1.50 -8.68 -23.04
CA LYS A 272 0.23 -8.35 -22.37
C LYS A 272 0.53 -7.44 -21.19
N LYS A 273 -0.32 -6.44 -20.93
CA LYS A 273 -0.28 -5.67 -19.68
C LYS A 273 -0.42 -6.61 -18.48
N PHE A 274 0.38 -6.37 -17.45
CA PHE A 274 0.18 -6.99 -16.13
C PHE A 274 -1.04 -6.37 -15.44
N GLU A 275 -1.98 -7.20 -14.98
CA GLU A 275 -3.27 -6.76 -14.39
C GLU A 275 -3.25 -6.80 -12.85
N GLY A 276 -2.05 -6.90 -12.26
CA GLY A 276 -1.88 -7.14 -10.83
C GLY A 276 -2.12 -8.61 -10.43
N LEU A 277 -2.29 -8.83 -9.12
CA LEU A 277 -2.43 -10.16 -8.52
C LEU A 277 -3.79 -10.30 -7.82
N TYR A 278 -4.45 -11.43 -8.02
CA TYR A 278 -5.66 -11.80 -7.27
C TYR A 278 -5.31 -12.46 -5.93
N VAL A 279 -6.29 -12.57 -5.02
CA VAL A 279 -6.09 -13.20 -3.70
C VAL A 279 -5.53 -14.62 -3.81
N ALA A 280 -6.01 -15.38 -4.80
CA ALA A 280 -5.52 -16.73 -5.10
C ALA A 280 -4.04 -16.74 -5.46
N ASP A 281 -3.61 -15.74 -6.24
CA ASP A 281 -2.25 -15.60 -6.72
C ASP A 281 -1.29 -15.29 -5.55
N VAL A 282 -1.71 -14.43 -4.63
CA VAL A 282 -0.93 -14.10 -3.43
C VAL A 282 -0.68 -15.32 -2.55
N LEU A 283 -1.72 -16.15 -2.31
CA LEU A 283 -1.57 -17.41 -1.55
C LEU A 283 -0.66 -18.40 -2.27
N ARG A 284 -0.86 -18.55 -3.58
CA ARG A 284 -0.06 -19.45 -4.42
C ARG A 284 1.40 -19.01 -4.47
N MET A 285 1.64 -17.71 -4.60
CA MET A 285 2.98 -17.10 -4.57
C MET A 285 3.65 -17.35 -3.24
N ASN A 286 2.97 -17.13 -2.10
CA ASN A 286 3.51 -17.47 -0.78
C ASN A 286 3.96 -18.92 -0.73
N ARG A 287 3.12 -19.84 -1.22
CA ARG A 287 3.45 -21.26 -1.27
C ARG A 287 4.69 -21.50 -2.13
N LEU A 288 4.78 -20.92 -3.31
CA LEU A 288 5.91 -21.11 -4.23
C LEU A 288 7.22 -20.58 -3.65
N VAL A 289 7.21 -19.42 -3.02
CA VAL A 289 8.39 -18.79 -2.41
C VAL A 289 8.82 -19.51 -1.13
N THR A 290 7.88 -19.84 -0.25
CA THR A 290 8.20 -20.36 1.09
C THR A 290 8.18 -21.89 1.16
N GLY A 291 7.51 -22.57 0.24
CA GLY A 291 7.19 -23.99 0.33
C GLY A 291 6.00 -24.31 1.26
N GLU A 292 5.46 -23.32 1.99
CA GLU A 292 4.43 -23.53 3.00
C GLU A 292 3.03 -23.23 2.47
N ASP A 293 2.09 -24.12 2.78
CA ASP A 293 0.69 -23.93 2.44
C ASP A 293 -0.03 -23.30 3.65
N GLU A 294 -0.29 -22.00 3.55
CA GLU A 294 -0.95 -21.21 4.59
C GLU A 294 -2.27 -20.64 4.03
N PRO A 295 -3.32 -21.45 3.89
CA PRO A 295 -4.58 -21.00 3.30
C PRO A 295 -5.26 -19.88 4.11
N GLU A 296 -4.92 -19.71 5.38
CA GLU A 296 -5.39 -18.64 6.26
C GLU A 296 -4.57 -17.35 6.19
N LEU A 297 -3.51 -17.29 5.36
CA LEU A 297 -2.63 -16.13 5.22
C LEU A 297 -3.39 -14.87 4.82
N VAL A 298 -4.21 -14.97 3.77
CA VAL A 298 -4.96 -13.83 3.24
C VAL A 298 -6.33 -13.81 3.89
N LEU A 299 -6.64 -12.73 4.62
CA LEU A 299 -7.99 -12.44 5.07
C LEU A 299 -8.70 -11.62 3.99
N TRP A 300 -9.94 -12.00 3.69
CA TRP A 300 -10.72 -11.32 2.67
C TRP A 300 -12.20 -11.25 3.04
N LYS A 301 -12.87 -10.17 2.59
CA LYS A 301 -14.31 -9.99 2.81
C LYS A 301 -15.10 -10.96 1.94
N ALA A 302 -15.80 -11.91 2.55
CA ALA A 302 -16.71 -12.80 1.83
C ALA A 302 -17.76 -12.00 1.05
N ASN A 303 -18.03 -12.43 -0.19
CA ASN A 303 -18.97 -11.86 -1.18
C ASN A 303 -18.39 -10.86 -2.20
N THR A 304 -17.09 -10.58 -2.19
CA THR A 304 -16.44 -9.84 -3.28
C THR A 304 -16.22 -10.77 -4.49
N ARG A 305 -17.08 -10.62 -5.51
CA ARG A 305 -17.03 -11.26 -6.85
C ARG A 305 -16.72 -12.77 -6.89
N GLY A 306 -17.76 -13.62 -6.86
CA GLY A 306 -17.96 -14.86 -7.66
C GLY A 306 -16.85 -15.90 -7.87
N GLY A 307 -15.68 -15.73 -7.27
CA GLY A 307 -14.51 -16.59 -7.41
C GLY A 307 -14.48 -17.67 -6.34
N LYS A 308 -13.71 -18.72 -6.61
CA LYS A 308 -13.39 -19.77 -5.63
C LYS A 308 -12.94 -19.13 -4.31
N GLN A 309 -13.33 -19.73 -3.20
CA GLN A 309 -12.95 -19.27 -1.86
C GLN A 309 -11.44 -19.49 -1.67
N TYR A 310 -10.68 -18.41 -1.62
CA TYR A 310 -9.25 -18.40 -1.37
C TYR A 310 -8.99 -17.52 -0.15
N GLY A 311 -8.19 -17.99 0.80
CA GLY A 311 -7.96 -17.24 2.04
C GLY A 311 -8.96 -17.58 3.14
N LYS A 312 -8.81 -16.96 4.31
CA LYS A 312 -9.78 -17.04 5.40
C LYS A 312 -10.82 -15.92 5.23
N PRO A 313 -12.08 -16.26 4.90
CA PRO A 313 -13.12 -15.25 4.74
C PRO A 313 -13.51 -14.64 6.09
N PHE A 314 -13.97 -13.39 6.05
CA PHE A 314 -14.75 -12.77 7.13
C PHE A 314 -15.97 -12.06 6.55
N THR A 315 -17.06 -11.98 7.32
CA THR A 315 -18.31 -11.33 6.91
C THR A 315 -18.58 -10.01 7.61
N ASN A 316 -17.97 -9.82 8.79
CA ASN A 316 -18.17 -8.67 9.67
C ASN A 316 -16.89 -8.36 10.48
N GLU A 317 -16.88 -7.23 11.20
CA GLU A 317 -15.74 -6.77 11.99
C GLU A 317 -15.34 -7.78 13.09
N THR A 318 -16.29 -8.42 13.77
CA THR A 318 -16.01 -9.41 14.83
C THR A 318 -15.31 -10.66 14.30
N GLU A 319 -15.69 -11.13 13.11
CA GLU A 319 -15.00 -12.24 12.45
C GLU A 319 -13.59 -11.86 12.00
N MET A 320 -13.39 -10.64 11.50
CA MET A 320 -12.05 -10.11 11.19
C MET A 320 -11.19 -10.04 12.47
N GLU A 321 -11.74 -9.52 13.57
CA GLU A 321 -11.06 -9.44 14.87
C GLU A 321 -10.61 -10.83 15.33
N SER A 322 -11.54 -11.78 15.32
CA SER A 322 -11.28 -13.16 15.76
C SER A 322 -10.19 -13.82 14.90
N ALA A 323 -10.21 -13.60 13.58
CA ALA A 323 -9.21 -14.12 12.67
C ALA A 323 -7.81 -13.55 12.95
N LEU A 324 -7.71 -12.24 13.19
CA LEU A 324 -6.44 -11.56 13.50
C LEU A 324 -5.89 -11.96 14.87
N LEU A 325 -6.74 -12.04 15.90
CA LEU A 325 -6.33 -12.50 17.23
C LEU A 325 -5.86 -13.95 17.21
N GLU A 326 -6.52 -14.82 16.45
CA GLU A 326 -6.08 -16.19 16.25
C GLU A 326 -4.73 -16.24 15.53
N ALA A 327 -4.53 -15.45 14.47
CA ALA A 327 -3.26 -15.37 13.76
C ALA A 327 -2.13 -14.88 14.69
N GLN A 328 -2.37 -13.84 15.50
CA GLN A 328 -1.40 -13.34 16.47
C GLN A 328 -1.06 -14.40 17.53
N LYS A 329 -2.07 -15.02 18.13
CA LYS A 329 -1.89 -16.08 19.15
C LYS A 329 -1.05 -17.24 18.63
N ASN A 330 -1.22 -17.59 17.35
CA ASN A 330 -0.52 -18.70 16.72
C ASN A 330 0.81 -18.31 16.06
N GLY A 331 1.28 -17.07 16.23
CA GLY A 331 2.53 -16.59 15.60
C GLY A 331 2.48 -16.56 14.07
N LYS A 332 1.28 -16.37 13.50
CA LYS A 332 1.03 -16.37 12.05
C LYS A 332 0.97 -14.97 11.42
N LEU A 333 1.12 -13.90 12.22
CA LEU A 333 1.28 -12.54 11.68
C LEU A 333 2.65 -12.40 10.96
N PRO A 334 2.75 -11.51 9.95
CA PRO A 334 1.72 -10.59 9.47
C PRO A 334 0.62 -11.24 8.62
N ALA A 335 -0.65 -10.98 8.91
CA ALA A 335 -1.73 -11.44 8.03
C ALA A 335 -1.86 -10.50 6.82
N VAL A 336 -2.10 -11.04 5.63
CA VAL A 336 -2.30 -10.20 4.42
C VAL A 336 -3.79 -9.88 4.30
N ILE A 337 -4.15 -8.62 4.05
CA ILE A 337 -5.53 -8.22 3.82
C ILE A 337 -5.66 -7.51 2.50
N TYR A 338 -6.66 -7.92 1.71
CA TYR A 338 -7.07 -7.15 0.54
C TYR A 338 -8.01 -6.01 0.97
N VAL A 339 -7.67 -4.81 0.54
CA VAL A 339 -8.32 -3.56 0.93
C VAL A 339 -8.58 -2.71 -0.30
N TYR A 340 -9.49 -1.75 -0.19
CA TYR A 340 -9.77 -0.77 -1.22
C TYR A 340 -9.16 0.56 -0.82
N SER A 341 -8.20 1.04 -1.60
CA SER A 341 -7.52 2.32 -1.36
C SER A 341 -8.46 3.53 -1.45
N GLY A 342 -9.66 3.35 -2.01
CA GLY A 342 -10.75 4.33 -2.01
C GLY A 342 -11.29 4.69 -0.63
N ASN A 343 -11.03 3.85 0.37
CA ASN A 343 -11.63 3.94 1.69
C ASN A 343 -10.61 4.44 2.73
N ASP A 344 -11.12 5.01 3.83
CA ASP A 344 -10.26 5.35 4.96
C ASP A 344 -9.73 4.10 5.66
N PRO A 345 -8.53 4.14 6.26
CA PRO A 345 -7.58 5.27 6.28
C PRO A 345 -6.70 5.37 5.02
N LEU A 346 -6.71 4.32 4.19
CA LEU A 346 -5.79 4.12 3.07
C LEU A 346 -5.94 5.14 1.94
N TRP A 347 -7.07 5.83 1.87
CA TRP A 347 -7.28 6.92 0.93
C TRP A 347 -6.22 8.01 1.04
N GLN A 348 -5.74 8.32 2.24
CA GLN A 348 -4.68 9.32 2.43
C GLN A 348 -3.29 8.77 2.17
N ASP A 349 -3.16 7.45 2.29
CA ASP A 349 -1.92 6.74 2.09
C ASP A 349 -1.66 6.47 0.62
N ALA A 350 -2.71 6.39 -0.20
CA ALA A 350 -2.61 6.10 -1.61
C ALA A 350 -1.87 7.22 -2.36
N PRO A 351 -0.96 6.86 -3.28
CA PRO A 351 -0.23 7.85 -4.05
C PRO A 351 -1.16 8.72 -4.90
N ASN A 352 -0.78 10.00 -5.04
CA ASN A 352 -1.63 11.02 -5.68
C ASN A 352 -1.79 10.80 -7.20
N ASN A 353 -0.92 10.00 -7.81
CA ASN A 353 -1.00 9.62 -9.21
C ASN A 353 -2.04 8.51 -9.40
N ASN A 354 -2.70 8.51 -10.57
CA ASN A 354 -3.64 7.46 -10.97
C ASN A 354 -2.94 6.11 -11.23
N ASP A 355 -1.68 5.94 -10.85
CA ASP A 355 -0.80 4.81 -11.17
C ASP A 355 -1.07 3.61 -10.23
N GLY A 356 -2.34 3.35 -9.89
CA GLY A 356 -2.77 2.11 -9.23
C GLY A 356 -3.61 2.25 -7.94
N GLY A 357 -4.54 3.22 -7.81
CA GLY A 357 -5.14 3.35 -6.48
C GLY A 357 -6.23 4.35 -6.15
N ARG A 358 -7.07 4.84 -7.08
CA ARG A 358 -8.29 5.54 -6.62
C ARG A 358 -9.47 4.58 -6.65
N GLY A 359 -9.70 3.91 -5.52
CA GLY A 359 -10.76 2.91 -5.38
C GLY A 359 -10.36 1.50 -5.84
N ASP A 360 -9.11 1.32 -6.26
CA ASP A 360 -8.58 0.02 -6.66
C ASP A 360 -8.20 -0.84 -5.45
N GLY A 361 -7.98 -2.11 -5.73
CA GLY A 361 -7.53 -3.09 -4.76
C GLY A 361 -6.07 -2.88 -4.38
N HIS A 362 -5.78 -3.02 -3.11
CA HIS A 362 -4.43 -3.03 -2.56
C HIS A 362 -4.29 -4.17 -1.55
N TYR A 363 -3.06 -4.59 -1.29
CA TYR A 363 -2.75 -5.56 -0.25
C TYR A 363 -1.90 -4.89 0.82
N ILE A 364 -2.22 -5.15 2.09
CA ILE A 364 -1.44 -4.68 3.24
C ILE A 364 -1.12 -5.83 4.18
N ASN A 365 -0.12 -5.64 5.03
CA ASN A 365 0.22 -6.56 6.10
C ASN A 365 -0.30 -6.04 7.45
N VAL A 366 -1.11 -6.81 8.15
CA VAL A 366 -1.43 -6.57 9.57
C VAL A 366 -0.36 -7.23 10.42
N THR A 367 0.51 -6.42 11.01
CA THR A 367 1.67 -6.90 11.78
C THR A 367 1.36 -7.12 13.25
N ASN A 368 0.36 -6.42 13.78
CA ASN A 368 -0.06 -6.55 15.17
C ASN A 368 -1.55 -6.23 15.36
N ILE A 369 -2.13 -6.75 16.44
CA ILE A 369 -3.47 -6.40 16.91
C ILE A 369 -3.45 -6.29 18.43
N THR A 370 -4.10 -5.24 18.96
CA THR A 370 -4.22 -4.98 20.40
C THR A 370 -5.71 -4.87 20.76
N PRO A 371 -6.28 -5.85 21.47
CA PRO A 371 -7.66 -5.79 21.97
C PRO A 371 -7.89 -4.53 22.81
N GLY A 372 -9.04 -3.88 22.62
CA GLY A 372 -9.35 -2.65 23.35
C GLY A 372 -10.76 -2.12 23.10
N LYS A 373 -11.03 -0.91 23.62
CA LYS A 373 -12.25 -0.15 23.32
C LYS A 373 -11.86 1.24 22.81
N PRO A 374 -11.46 1.38 21.52
CA PRO A 374 -11.57 0.38 20.44
C PRO A 374 -10.37 -0.57 20.34
N THR A 375 -10.55 -1.71 19.65
CA THR A 375 -9.45 -2.58 19.21
C THR A 375 -8.62 -1.85 18.16
N SER A 376 -7.29 -1.92 18.30
CA SER A 376 -6.33 -1.28 17.40
C SER A 376 -5.49 -2.31 16.66
N VAL A 377 -5.11 -1.97 15.43
CA VAL A 377 -4.28 -2.80 14.55
C VAL A 377 -3.11 -1.99 14.04
N GLU A 378 -1.97 -2.66 13.85
CA GLU A 378 -0.80 -2.10 13.20
C GLU A 378 -0.71 -2.63 11.77
N ILE A 379 -0.60 -1.74 10.79
CA ILE A 379 -0.49 -2.11 9.38
C ILE A 379 0.78 -1.57 8.75
N ASP A 380 1.41 -2.41 7.94
CA ASP A 380 2.56 -2.12 7.10
C ASP A 380 2.08 -2.06 5.64
N SER A 381 2.29 -0.91 5.01
CA SER A 381 1.78 -0.58 3.68
C SER A 381 2.93 -0.44 2.71
N THR A 382 2.89 -1.19 1.61
CA THR A 382 4.02 -1.28 0.66
C THR A 382 4.14 -0.06 -0.27
N TRP A 383 3.47 1.05 0.03
CA TRP A 383 3.58 2.29 -0.73
C TRP A 383 4.72 3.18 -0.25
N TRP A 384 4.90 3.31 1.07
CA TRP A 384 5.96 4.07 1.74
C TRP A 384 5.78 4.03 3.27
N ARG A 385 6.82 4.36 4.01
CA ARG A 385 6.84 4.41 5.48
C ARG A 385 5.76 5.28 6.14
N ARG A 386 5.38 6.42 5.55
CA ARG A 386 4.32 7.28 6.13
C ARG A 386 2.89 6.71 5.96
N ALA A 387 2.71 5.69 5.13
CA ALA A 387 1.46 4.95 4.94
C ALA A 387 1.37 3.79 5.94
N ASP A 388 2.46 3.52 6.66
CA ASP A 388 2.44 2.57 7.74
C ASP A 388 1.67 3.16 8.93
N HIS A 389 0.80 2.35 9.48
CA HIS A 389 0.05 2.66 10.69
C HIS A 389 0.58 1.81 11.82
N LEU A 390 1.83 2.02 12.20
CA LEU A 390 2.52 1.27 13.25
C LEU A 390 2.41 2.00 14.59
N LYS A 391 2.58 1.26 15.67
CA LYS A 391 2.63 1.87 17.01
C LYS A 391 3.88 2.73 17.19
N SER A 392 4.99 2.35 16.57
CA SER A 392 6.26 3.08 16.61
C SER A 392 6.18 4.48 15.99
N THR A 393 5.25 4.68 15.05
CA THR A 393 4.94 5.96 14.41
C THR A 393 3.77 6.70 15.09
N GLY A 394 3.12 6.07 16.07
CA GLY A 394 1.94 6.61 16.74
C GLY A 394 0.69 6.64 15.85
N SER A 395 0.68 5.91 14.74
CA SER A 395 -0.37 5.96 13.72
C SER A 395 -1.25 4.71 13.66
N SER A 396 -1.14 3.77 14.61
CA SER A 396 -2.00 2.57 14.67
C SER A 396 -3.49 2.91 14.50
N ILE A 397 -4.19 2.16 13.66
CA ILE A 397 -5.59 2.44 13.28
C ILE A 397 -6.57 1.59 14.08
N LYS A 398 -7.86 1.92 14.01
CA LYS A 398 -8.92 1.10 14.61
C LYS A 398 -9.25 -0.08 13.70
N LEU A 399 -9.62 -1.21 14.31
CA LEU A 399 -10.09 -2.36 13.55
C LEU A 399 -11.32 -2.03 12.70
N SER A 400 -12.24 -1.21 13.20
CA SER A 400 -13.41 -0.74 12.43
C SER A 400 -13.04 -0.02 11.14
N ASP A 401 -11.94 0.75 11.16
CA ASP A 401 -11.48 1.52 10.00
C ASP A 401 -10.83 0.56 8.98
N LEU A 402 -10.06 -0.43 9.45
CA LEU A 402 -9.54 -1.52 8.60
C LEU A 402 -10.66 -2.39 8.00
N TYR A 403 -11.70 -2.69 8.79
CA TYR A 403 -12.87 -3.43 8.29
C TYR A 403 -13.57 -2.64 7.18
N LEU A 404 -13.81 -1.34 7.40
CA LEU A 404 -14.39 -0.46 6.39
C LEU A 404 -13.53 -0.40 5.12
N SER A 405 -12.20 -0.35 5.27
CA SER A 405 -11.28 -0.33 4.12
C SER A 405 -11.32 -1.62 3.30
N SER A 406 -11.64 -2.75 3.92
CA SER A 406 -11.81 -4.04 3.23
C SER A 406 -13.11 -4.18 2.42
N LEU A 407 -14.06 -3.25 2.58
CA LEU A 407 -15.33 -3.28 1.87
C LEU A 407 -15.21 -2.64 0.48
N PRO A 408 -15.87 -3.18 -0.57
CA PRO A 408 -16.02 -2.45 -1.82
C PRO A 408 -16.55 -1.03 -1.59
N PRO A 409 -16.13 -0.02 -2.38
CA PRO A 409 -16.51 1.37 -2.15
C PRO A 409 -18.01 1.65 -1.99
N LYS A 410 -18.87 0.88 -2.68
CA LYS A 410 -20.34 0.97 -2.52
C LYS A 410 -20.84 0.41 -1.19
N ASP A 411 -20.23 -0.66 -0.71
CA ASP A 411 -20.59 -1.31 0.56
C ASP A 411 -20.08 -0.49 1.75
N ALA A 412 -18.88 0.09 1.63
CA ALA A 412 -18.35 1.06 2.58
C ALA A 412 -19.27 2.28 2.72
N GLU A 413 -19.79 2.81 1.60
CA GLU A 413 -20.77 3.90 1.62
C GLU A 413 -22.07 3.50 2.33
N ALA A 414 -22.60 2.31 2.05
CA ALA A 414 -23.82 1.81 2.68
C ALA A 414 -23.64 1.65 4.20
N GLN A 415 -22.48 1.12 4.63
CA GLN A 415 -22.10 1.01 6.03
C GLN A 415 -22.04 2.40 6.71
N LEU A 416 -21.38 3.38 6.08
CA LEU A 416 -21.29 4.75 6.58
C LEU A 416 -22.68 5.39 6.75
N ARG A 417 -23.60 5.18 5.80
CA ARG A 417 -24.99 5.66 5.92
C ARG A 417 -25.73 5.03 7.09
N GLN A 418 -25.57 3.72 7.29
CA GLN A 418 -26.19 3.00 8.40
C GLN A 418 -25.68 3.52 9.75
N GLU A 419 -24.36 3.69 9.88
CA GLU A 419 -23.73 4.25 11.08
C GLU A 419 -24.19 5.66 11.36
N LEU A 420 -24.23 6.52 10.34
CA LEU A 420 -24.70 7.89 10.48
C LEU A 420 -26.18 7.94 10.90
N ALA A 421 -27.04 7.11 10.31
CA ALA A 421 -28.44 7.02 10.69
C ALA A 421 -28.62 6.52 12.14
N ALA A 422 -27.77 5.60 12.60
CA ALA A 422 -27.75 5.17 14.00
C ALA A 422 -27.29 6.31 14.94
N ALA A 423 -26.24 7.04 14.56
CA ALA A 423 -25.69 8.17 15.31
C ALA A 423 -26.71 9.31 15.46
N VAL A 424 -27.42 9.65 14.38
CA VAL A 424 -28.52 10.63 14.39
C VAL A 424 -29.67 10.18 15.29
N ARG A 425 -30.11 8.92 15.20
CA ARG A 425 -31.15 8.37 16.10
C ARG A 425 -30.73 8.39 17.57
N ALA A 426 -29.44 8.25 17.85
CA ALA A 426 -28.88 8.35 19.20
C ALA A 426 -28.67 9.81 19.68
N GLY A 427 -29.05 10.82 18.88
CA GLY A 427 -28.83 12.22 19.20
C GLY A 427 -27.35 12.64 19.20
N LYS A 428 -26.50 11.88 18.51
CA LYS A 428 -25.05 12.09 18.42
C LYS A 428 -24.61 12.19 16.95
N PRO A 429 -25.01 13.24 16.21
CA PRO A 429 -24.52 13.43 14.84
C PRO A 429 -22.99 13.47 14.84
N ASP A 430 -22.38 12.89 13.80
CA ASP A 430 -20.93 12.76 13.67
C ASP A 430 -20.48 13.39 12.35
N ALA A 431 -19.97 14.62 12.43
CA ALA A 431 -19.56 15.40 11.27
C ALA A 431 -18.40 14.74 10.51
N ALA A 432 -17.50 14.03 11.21
CA ALA A 432 -16.40 13.32 10.56
C ALA A 432 -16.94 12.19 9.66
N ARG A 433 -17.94 11.42 10.14
CA ARG A 433 -18.61 10.41 9.31
C ARG A 433 -19.40 11.02 8.15
N GLN A 434 -20.03 12.17 8.33
CA GLN A 434 -20.73 12.86 7.24
C GLN A 434 -19.77 13.28 6.13
N ILE A 435 -18.61 13.81 6.49
CA ILE A 435 -17.56 14.18 5.54
C ILE A 435 -17.01 12.94 4.82
N ALA A 436 -16.75 11.85 5.56
CA ALA A 436 -16.32 10.58 4.98
C ALA A 436 -17.36 10.02 4.00
N LEU A 437 -18.65 10.15 4.31
CA LEU A 437 -19.75 9.75 3.42
C LEU A 437 -19.78 10.59 2.13
N ALA A 438 -19.71 11.92 2.23
CA ALA A 438 -19.67 12.80 1.06
C ALA A 438 -18.47 12.48 0.16
N ARG A 439 -17.30 12.24 0.76
CA ARG A 439 -16.11 11.77 0.03
C ARG A 439 -16.37 10.42 -0.65
N GLN A 440 -16.99 9.47 0.04
CA GLN A 440 -17.29 8.16 -0.53
C GLN A 440 -18.29 8.24 -1.70
N GLU A 441 -19.28 9.14 -1.61
CA GLU A 441 -20.19 9.44 -2.72
C GLU A 441 -19.43 9.99 -3.94
N TRP A 442 -18.40 10.83 -3.72
CA TRP A 442 -17.53 11.32 -4.79
C TRP A 442 -16.66 10.21 -5.40
N VAL A 443 -16.03 9.37 -4.58
CA VAL A 443 -15.26 8.19 -5.03
C VAL A 443 -16.14 7.24 -5.86
N ASN A 444 -17.40 7.08 -5.46
CA ASN A 444 -18.39 6.26 -6.18
C ASN A 444 -19.00 6.94 -7.41
N GLY A 445 -18.60 8.17 -7.74
CA GLY A 445 -19.12 8.94 -8.87
C GLY A 445 -20.58 9.38 -8.73
N LYS A 446 -21.13 9.37 -7.51
CA LYS A 446 -22.50 9.85 -7.22
C LYS A 446 -22.59 11.37 -7.18
N ILE A 447 -21.50 12.01 -6.78
CA ILE A 447 -21.32 13.46 -6.88
C ILE A 447 -20.03 13.74 -7.64
N ASP A 448 -19.99 14.84 -8.38
CA ASP A 448 -18.77 15.31 -9.02
C ASP A 448 -17.90 16.12 -8.03
N THR A 449 -16.78 16.64 -8.49
CA THR A 449 -15.87 17.46 -7.67
C THR A 449 -16.56 18.70 -7.07
N ASN A 450 -17.47 19.34 -7.81
CA ASN A 450 -18.18 20.53 -7.33
C ASN A 450 -19.25 20.15 -6.30
N GLY A 451 -19.85 18.97 -6.46
CA GLY A 451 -20.75 18.35 -5.48
C GLY A 451 -20.02 18.03 -4.18
N LEU A 452 -18.80 17.48 -4.24
CA LEU A 452 -17.97 17.29 -3.05
C LEU A 452 -17.62 18.62 -2.38
N GLU A 453 -17.14 19.61 -3.16
CA GLU A 453 -16.84 20.95 -2.66
C GLU A 453 -18.06 21.58 -1.95
N SER A 454 -19.24 21.50 -2.57
CA SER A 454 -20.48 22.02 -1.98
C SER A 454 -20.87 21.28 -0.69
N SER A 455 -20.76 19.95 -0.69
CA SER A 455 -21.08 19.11 0.46
C SER A 455 -20.15 19.40 1.64
N LEU A 456 -18.83 19.49 1.42
CA LEU A 456 -17.86 19.83 2.46
C LEU A 456 -18.16 21.19 3.07
N ARG A 457 -18.48 22.20 2.25
CA ARG A 457 -18.82 23.54 2.72
C ARG A 457 -20.05 23.53 3.62
N GLU A 458 -21.12 22.87 3.19
CA GLU A 458 -22.37 22.81 3.94
C GLU A 458 -22.22 22.04 5.26
N LEU A 459 -21.56 20.87 5.20
CA LEU A 459 -21.29 20.05 6.38
C LEU A 459 -20.45 20.80 7.42
N LEU A 460 -19.41 21.50 6.99
CA LEU A 460 -18.55 22.24 7.91
C LEU A 460 -19.23 23.48 8.51
N LEU A 461 -20.05 24.18 7.73
CA LEU A 461 -20.85 25.30 8.26
C LEU A 461 -21.85 24.83 9.32
N TYR A 462 -22.55 23.73 9.04
CA TYR A 462 -23.49 23.15 9.99
C TYR A 462 -22.77 22.64 11.25
N ALA A 463 -21.64 21.94 11.07
CA ALA A 463 -20.84 21.43 12.17
C ALA A 463 -20.29 22.55 13.06
N ASP A 464 -19.74 23.63 12.47
CA ASP A 464 -19.24 24.79 13.23
C ASP A 464 -20.36 25.45 14.03
N MET A 465 -21.52 25.73 13.42
CA MET A 465 -22.67 26.30 14.15
C MET A 465 -23.07 25.47 15.37
N ARG A 466 -23.09 24.14 15.21
CA ARG A 466 -23.34 23.20 16.32
C ARG A 466 -22.23 23.28 17.36
N TRP A 467 -20.96 23.19 16.97
CA TRP A 467 -19.82 23.23 17.89
C TRP A 467 -19.75 24.55 18.66
N GLN A 468 -20.05 25.70 18.05
CA GLN A 468 -20.13 26.98 18.76
C GLN A 468 -21.24 26.95 19.83
N THR A 469 -22.37 26.32 19.52
CA THR A 469 -23.49 26.15 20.47
C THR A 469 -23.08 25.23 21.62
N GLU A 470 -22.47 24.08 21.31
CA GLU A 470 -21.96 23.13 22.31
C GLU A 470 -20.85 23.74 23.17
N LYS A 471 -19.95 24.52 22.57
CA LYS A 471 -18.86 25.23 23.26
C LYS A 471 -19.42 26.23 24.28
N ARG A 472 -20.42 27.04 23.89
CA ARG A 472 -21.12 27.95 24.82
C ARG A 472 -21.83 27.21 25.94
N ALA A 473 -22.29 25.98 25.68
CA ALA A 473 -22.92 25.12 26.67
C ALA A 473 -21.92 24.30 27.52
N GLY A 474 -20.61 24.40 27.28
CA GLY A 474 -19.60 23.58 27.96
C GLY A 474 -19.65 22.09 27.61
N LYS A 475 -20.18 21.75 26.43
CA LYS A 475 -20.42 20.37 25.96
C LYS A 475 -19.71 20.02 24.65
N LEU A 476 -18.79 20.87 24.18
CA LEU A 476 -18.07 20.65 22.92
C LEU A 476 -17.32 19.32 22.96
N ASN A 477 -17.58 18.48 21.96
CA ASN A 477 -16.77 17.29 21.71
C ASN A 477 -15.55 17.67 20.87
N VAL A 478 -14.46 18.07 21.54
CA VAL A 478 -13.22 18.51 20.89
C VAL A 478 -12.63 17.42 19.98
N ASP A 479 -12.75 16.15 20.37
CA ASP A 479 -12.24 15.03 19.57
C ASP A 479 -13.02 14.87 18.26
N GLU A 480 -14.35 15.04 18.30
CA GLU A 480 -15.19 14.98 17.09
C GLU A 480 -14.94 16.17 16.18
N GLN A 481 -14.77 17.38 16.74
CA GLN A 481 -14.37 18.56 15.98
C GLN A 481 -13.03 18.33 15.28
N SER A 482 -12.00 17.89 16.02
CA SER A 482 -10.68 17.63 15.47
C SER A 482 -10.73 16.60 14.34
N ARG A 483 -11.40 15.45 14.55
CA ARG A 483 -11.54 14.42 13.50
C ARG A 483 -12.27 14.93 12.26
N ALA A 484 -13.33 15.73 12.44
CA ALA A 484 -14.08 16.26 11.32
C ALA A 484 -13.24 17.25 10.49
N LEU A 485 -12.47 18.12 11.15
CA LEU A 485 -11.55 19.04 10.48
C LEU A 485 -10.43 18.29 9.76
N THR A 486 -9.85 17.26 10.39
CA THR A 486 -8.88 16.37 9.74
C THR A 486 -9.47 15.74 8.48
N LYS A 487 -10.65 15.11 8.58
CA LYS A 487 -11.34 14.49 7.43
C LYS A 487 -11.71 15.48 6.33
N ALA A 488 -12.07 16.70 6.69
CA ALA A 488 -12.30 17.76 5.72
C ALA A 488 -11.01 18.13 4.98
N MET A 489 -9.93 18.45 5.70
CA MET A 489 -8.65 18.81 5.09
C MET A 489 -8.11 17.69 4.20
N GLU A 490 -8.25 16.45 4.66
CA GLU A 490 -8.01 15.22 3.90
C GLU A 490 -8.79 15.14 2.58
N ALA A 491 -10.07 15.50 2.57
CA ALA A 491 -10.87 15.53 1.35
C ALA A 491 -10.49 16.71 0.44
N VAL A 492 -10.18 17.87 1.03
CA VAL A 492 -9.72 19.07 0.32
C VAL A 492 -8.39 18.84 -0.37
N ASP A 493 -7.49 18.12 0.28
CA ASP A 493 -6.15 17.81 -0.22
C ASP A 493 -6.18 17.09 -1.57
N ARG A 494 -7.23 16.30 -1.79
CA ARG A 494 -7.43 15.46 -2.98
C ARG A 494 -8.30 16.09 -4.06
N LEU A 495 -8.81 17.29 -3.83
CA LEU A 495 -9.52 18.06 -4.87
C LEU A 495 -8.54 18.50 -5.97
N PRO A 496 -9.01 18.69 -7.22
CA PRO A 496 -8.23 19.41 -8.23
C PRO A 496 -7.75 20.75 -7.67
N TYR A 497 -6.52 21.14 -8.01
CA TYR A 497 -5.84 22.27 -7.37
C TYR A 497 -6.67 23.56 -7.30
N ALA A 498 -7.43 23.89 -8.34
CA ALA A 498 -8.33 25.04 -8.32
C ALA A 498 -9.44 24.92 -7.25
N ASN A 499 -10.12 23.77 -7.19
CA ASN A 499 -11.11 23.48 -6.16
C ASN A 499 -10.47 23.47 -4.75
N LYS A 500 -9.25 22.94 -4.61
CA LYS A 500 -8.47 22.95 -3.35
C LYS A 500 -8.24 24.38 -2.85
N VAL A 501 -7.74 25.28 -3.70
CA VAL A 501 -7.50 26.69 -3.35
C VAL A 501 -8.79 27.41 -2.93
N ARG A 502 -9.89 27.27 -3.69
CA ARG A 502 -11.19 27.88 -3.33
C ARG A 502 -11.75 27.36 -2.02
N MET A 503 -11.60 26.06 -1.75
CA MET A 503 -12.07 25.48 -0.51
C MET A 503 -11.23 25.98 0.68
N LEU A 504 -9.89 26.01 0.57
CA LEU A 504 -9.02 26.56 1.62
C LEU A 504 -9.39 28.01 1.96
N GLU A 505 -9.70 28.83 0.96
CA GLU A 505 -10.16 30.21 1.18
C GLU A 505 -11.52 30.26 1.88
N THR A 506 -12.44 29.38 1.49
CA THR A 506 -13.75 29.24 2.14
C THR A 506 -13.57 28.90 3.62
N LEU A 507 -12.70 27.94 3.95
CA LEU A 507 -12.39 27.56 5.33
C LEU A 507 -11.80 28.72 6.12
N LYS A 508 -10.85 29.46 5.54
CA LYS A 508 -10.27 30.66 6.16
C LYS A 508 -11.32 31.74 6.41
N ASN A 509 -12.12 32.08 5.42
CA ASN A 509 -13.13 33.15 5.52
C ASN A 509 -14.23 32.83 6.54
N LYS A 510 -14.44 31.54 6.84
CA LYS A 510 -15.34 31.08 7.89
C LYS A 510 -14.68 30.95 9.26
N GLY A 511 -13.37 31.21 9.36
CA GLY A 511 -12.62 31.07 10.60
C GLY A 511 -12.45 29.62 11.06
N ILE A 512 -12.62 28.66 10.15
CA ILE A 512 -12.45 27.22 10.44
C ILE A 512 -10.97 26.87 10.53
N ILE A 513 -10.16 27.45 9.64
CA ILE A 513 -8.70 27.43 9.70
C ILE A 513 -8.19 28.84 9.88
N ASP A 514 -7.07 28.99 10.58
CA ASP A 514 -6.46 30.30 10.77
C ASP A 514 -5.64 30.75 9.52
N SER A 515 -5.12 31.97 9.57
CA SER A 515 -4.33 32.49 8.44
C SER A 515 -3.00 31.77 8.25
N THR A 516 -2.42 31.22 9.30
CA THR A 516 -1.16 30.46 9.27
C THR A 516 -1.38 29.10 8.62
N GLU A 517 -2.43 28.38 9.02
CA GLU A 517 -2.85 27.10 8.44
C GLU A 517 -3.22 27.27 6.97
N TYR A 518 -3.97 28.32 6.62
CA TYR A 518 -4.30 28.65 5.24
C TYR A 518 -3.06 28.86 4.37
N VAL A 519 -2.12 29.69 4.83
CA VAL A 519 -0.88 29.96 4.10
C VAL A 519 -0.05 28.68 3.95
N SER A 520 0.06 27.89 5.02
CA SER A 520 0.78 26.61 5.00
C SER A 520 0.17 25.63 4.00
N ALA A 521 -1.16 25.54 3.94
CA ALA A 521 -1.86 24.69 2.99
C ALA A 521 -1.70 25.17 1.53
N LEU A 522 -1.71 26.49 1.27
CA LEU A 522 -1.44 27.03 -0.06
C LEU A 522 0.00 26.73 -0.51
N VAL A 523 0.97 26.86 0.39
CA VAL A 523 2.37 26.52 0.14
C VAL A 523 2.52 25.04 -0.20
N ALA A 524 1.93 24.16 0.62
CA ALA A 524 1.95 22.71 0.38
C ALA A 524 1.35 22.38 -0.98
N THR A 525 0.19 22.96 -1.30
CA THR A 525 -0.47 22.83 -2.60
C THR A 525 0.45 23.26 -3.74
N SER A 526 1.15 24.39 -3.58
CA SER A 526 2.06 24.88 -4.61
C SER A 526 3.28 23.96 -4.80
N ASN A 527 3.83 23.40 -3.73
CA ASN A 527 4.94 22.46 -3.82
C ASN A 527 4.51 21.16 -4.50
N GLU A 528 3.35 20.61 -4.13
CA GLU A 528 2.75 19.44 -4.78
C GLU A 528 2.54 19.67 -6.28
N MET A 529 2.02 20.84 -6.67
CA MET A 529 1.87 21.23 -8.07
C MET A 529 3.22 21.19 -8.81
N THR A 530 4.27 21.75 -8.20
CA THR A 530 5.62 21.73 -8.77
C THR A 530 6.17 20.30 -8.88
N GLU A 531 6.04 19.49 -7.84
CA GLU A 531 6.46 18.08 -7.84
C GLU A 531 5.73 17.27 -8.90
N GLN A 532 4.40 17.40 -8.98
CA GLN A 532 3.63 16.70 -10.00
C GLN A 532 4.03 17.13 -11.42
N ARG A 533 4.29 18.42 -11.63
CA ARG A 533 4.79 18.93 -12.93
C ARG A 533 6.17 18.40 -13.28
N MET A 534 7.07 18.31 -12.29
CA MET A 534 8.37 17.67 -12.45
C MET A 534 8.22 16.20 -12.82
N MET A 535 7.37 15.46 -12.11
CA MET A 535 7.11 14.04 -12.37
C MET A 535 6.53 13.82 -13.77
N MET A 536 5.54 14.61 -14.19
CA MET A 536 4.99 14.57 -15.56
C MET A 536 6.08 14.85 -16.61
N THR A 537 6.94 15.85 -16.37
CA THR A 537 8.03 16.21 -17.27
C THR A 537 9.11 15.12 -17.33
N PHE A 538 9.44 14.50 -16.21
CA PHE A 538 10.41 13.40 -16.11
C PHE A 538 9.90 12.14 -16.81
N ALA A 539 8.63 11.82 -16.51
CA ALA A 539 7.87 10.78 -17.17
C ALA A 539 7.68 11.09 -18.66
N GLY A 540 7.87 12.32 -19.14
CA GLY A 540 7.62 12.74 -20.52
C GLY A 540 6.14 12.66 -20.92
N GLU A 541 5.27 12.52 -19.93
CA GLU A 541 3.82 12.55 -20.05
C GLU A 541 3.40 14.01 -20.12
N HIS A 542 3.08 14.50 -21.31
CA HIS A 542 2.38 15.77 -21.45
C HIS A 542 0.88 15.50 -21.50
N ASP A 543 0.22 15.51 -20.34
CA ASP A 543 -1.25 15.56 -20.27
C ASP A 543 -1.72 17.02 -20.41
N PRO A 544 -2.36 17.40 -21.54
CA PRO A 544 -2.84 18.76 -21.75
C PRO A 544 -3.91 19.18 -20.73
N GLN A 545 -4.68 18.24 -20.18
CA GLN A 545 -5.69 18.54 -19.15
C GLN A 545 -5.03 18.81 -17.80
N ALA A 546 -4.02 18.03 -17.42
CA ALA A 546 -3.23 18.29 -16.23
C ALA A 546 -2.50 19.65 -16.31
N GLU A 547 -1.90 19.98 -17.46
CA GLU A 547 -1.25 21.28 -17.69
C GLU A 547 -2.27 22.44 -17.64
N LEU A 548 -3.47 22.27 -18.21
CA LEU A 548 -4.53 23.28 -18.12
C LEU A 548 -5.00 23.47 -16.67
N GLY A 549 -5.16 22.38 -15.92
CA GLY A 549 -5.48 22.41 -14.49
C GLY A 549 -4.41 23.12 -13.67
N PHE A 550 -3.13 22.84 -13.96
CA PHE A 550 -1.99 23.50 -13.35
C PHE A 550 -2.00 25.01 -13.59
N ARG A 551 -2.21 25.45 -14.85
CA ARG A 551 -2.27 26.89 -15.18
C ARG A 551 -3.42 27.58 -14.47
N ARG A 552 -4.61 26.99 -14.45
CA ARG A 552 -5.77 27.55 -13.72
C ARG A 552 -5.46 27.70 -12.23
N ALA A 553 -4.86 26.69 -11.62
CA ALA A 553 -4.48 26.75 -10.21
C ALA A 553 -3.38 27.77 -9.96
N GLN A 554 -2.41 27.92 -10.86
CA GLN A 554 -1.38 28.95 -10.76
C GLN A 554 -1.98 30.36 -10.88
N ASP A 555 -2.95 30.55 -11.76
CA ASP A 555 -3.69 31.82 -11.91
C ASP A 555 -4.50 32.12 -10.65
N GLU A 556 -5.23 31.14 -10.11
CA GLU A 556 -5.97 31.28 -8.85
C GLU A 556 -5.03 31.60 -7.68
N LEU A 557 -3.94 30.84 -7.53
CA LEU A 557 -2.90 31.12 -6.53
C LEU A 557 -2.36 32.54 -6.69
N SER A 558 -2.01 32.96 -7.91
CA SER A 558 -1.45 34.29 -8.17
C SER A 558 -2.43 35.41 -7.82
N GLN A 559 -3.70 35.28 -8.21
CA GLN A 559 -4.75 36.23 -7.85
C GLN A 559 -4.91 36.34 -6.33
N ARG A 560 -4.86 35.21 -5.62
CA ARG A 560 -5.01 35.17 -4.16
C ARG A 560 -3.76 35.68 -3.44
N PHE A 561 -2.56 35.34 -3.91
CA PHE A 561 -1.30 35.86 -3.37
C PHE A 561 -1.18 37.37 -3.53
N GLY A 562 -1.74 37.95 -4.60
CA GLY A 562 -1.84 39.39 -4.78
C GLY A 562 -2.61 40.12 -3.67
N SER A 563 -3.48 39.41 -2.95
CA SER A 563 -4.27 39.93 -1.83
C SER A 563 -3.66 39.67 -0.45
N LEU A 564 -2.56 38.90 -0.35
CA LEU A 564 -1.89 38.62 0.91
C LEU A 564 -0.99 39.79 1.33
N SER A 565 -0.71 39.87 2.65
CA SER A 565 0.21 40.89 3.16
C SER A 565 1.61 40.73 2.53
N PRO A 566 2.39 41.81 2.39
CA PRO A 566 3.74 41.76 1.82
C PRO A 566 4.69 40.77 2.52
N GLU A 567 4.44 40.45 3.78
CA GLU A 567 5.22 39.49 4.57
C GLU A 567 4.90 38.04 4.18
N VAL A 568 3.61 37.70 4.11
CA VAL A 568 3.17 36.37 3.66
C VAL A 568 3.60 36.13 2.22
N ARG A 569 3.47 37.14 1.36
CA ARG A 569 3.92 37.08 -0.03
C ARG A 569 5.42 36.78 -0.15
N ARG A 570 6.26 37.44 0.66
CA ARG A 570 7.71 37.16 0.68
C ARG A 570 8.03 35.73 1.08
N SER A 571 7.34 35.19 2.09
CA SER A 571 7.53 33.80 2.54
C SER A 571 7.18 32.79 1.44
N VAL A 572 6.07 33.01 0.75
CA VAL A 572 5.62 32.17 -0.37
C VAL A 572 6.58 32.29 -1.55
N ASP A 573 6.95 33.52 -1.95
CA ASP A 573 7.88 33.76 -3.06
C ASP A 573 9.25 33.11 -2.78
N GLU A 574 9.72 33.13 -1.53
CA GLU A 574 10.94 32.47 -1.12
C GLU A 574 10.83 30.94 -1.25
N GLN A 575 9.72 30.34 -0.82
CA GLN A 575 9.49 28.90 -0.95
C GLN A 575 9.32 28.45 -2.40
N LEU A 576 8.56 29.19 -3.21
CA LEU A 576 8.44 29.00 -4.66
C LEU A 576 9.81 29.06 -5.34
N ARG A 577 10.62 30.06 -4.98
CA ARG A 577 11.98 30.21 -5.50
C ARG A 577 12.89 29.08 -5.04
N ARG A 578 12.72 28.53 -3.84
CA ARG A 578 13.46 27.32 -3.40
C ARG A 578 13.06 26.10 -4.23
N GLY A 579 11.78 25.91 -4.52
CA GLY A 579 11.28 24.86 -5.42
C GLY A 579 11.87 25.00 -6.84
N GLN A 580 11.79 26.18 -7.44
CA GLN A 580 12.37 26.46 -8.77
C GLN A 580 13.90 26.34 -8.81
N ASN A 581 14.59 26.65 -7.72
CA ASN A 581 16.04 26.47 -7.66
C ASN A 581 16.43 25.00 -7.47
N ALA A 582 15.59 24.17 -6.84
CA ALA A 582 15.78 22.72 -6.81
C ALA A 582 15.76 22.13 -8.24
N ASP A 583 14.91 22.67 -9.13
CA ASP A 583 14.89 22.32 -10.56
C ASP A 583 16.24 22.60 -11.27
N ASN A 584 17.00 23.59 -10.77
CA ASN A 584 18.28 24.04 -11.35
C ASN A 584 19.53 23.39 -10.71
N THR A 585 19.38 22.48 -9.73
CA THR A 585 20.52 21.83 -9.06
C THR A 585 21.18 20.71 -9.89
N GLY A 586 21.58 20.99 -11.14
CA GLY A 586 22.52 20.19 -11.94
C GLY A 586 22.08 18.79 -12.40
N PHE A 587 21.30 18.04 -11.62
CA PHE A 587 20.88 16.67 -11.89
C PHE A 587 19.85 16.58 -13.01
N TYR A 588 18.87 17.49 -13.04
CA TYR A 588 17.84 17.51 -14.07
C TYR A 588 18.32 18.11 -15.40
N ALA A 589 19.14 19.17 -15.34
CA ALA A 589 19.76 19.77 -16.51
C ALA A 589 20.75 18.81 -17.21
N SER A 590 21.48 17.99 -16.45
CA SER A 590 22.41 16.99 -17.02
C SER A 590 21.66 15.84 -17.70
N ARG A 591 20.57 15.32 -17.11
CA ARG A 591 19.69 14.30 -17.71
C ARG A 591 18.96 14.79 -18.97
N ALA A 592 18.45 16.02 -18.96
CA ALA A 592 17.83 16.62 -20.14
C ALA A 592 18.85 16.83 -21.28
N LYS A 593 20.09 17.20 -20.94
CA LYS A 593 21.21 17.27 -21.90
C LYS A 593 21.57 15.89 -22.45
N GLU A 594 21.70 14.87 -21.59
CA GLU A 594 21.98 13.49 -22.00
C GLU A 594 20.90 12.93 -22.94
N ARG A 595 19.61 13.17 -22.66
CA ARG A 595 18.50 12.81 -23.54
C ARG A 595 18.55 13.55 -24.89
N ARG A 596 18.93 14.84 -24.91
CA ARG A 596 19.10 15.60 -26.16
C ARG A 596 20.25 15.06 -27.00
N GLU A 597 21.36 14.68 -26.37
CA GLU A 597 22.51 14.10 -27.09
C GLU A 597 22.19 12.68 -27.60
N ARG A 598 21.46 11.85 -26.84
CA ARG A 598 20.99 10.54 -27.31
C ARG A 598 19.98 10.59 -28.45
N ARG A 599 19.24 11.69 -28.63
CA ARG A 599 18.33 11.89 -29.77
C ARG A 599 19.02 12.40 -31.03
N LYS A 600 20.25 12.92 -30.91
CA LYS A 600 21.06 13.37 -32.05
C LYS A 600 21.90 12.23 -32.66
N LEU A 601 22.18 11.20 -31.86
CA LEU A 601 22.70 9.91 -32.29
C LEU A 601 21.56 9.04 -32.81
#